data_AF-A0A178WJS4-F1
#
_entry.id   AF-A0A178WJS4-F1
#
_cell.length_a   1.000
_cell.length_b   1.000
_cell.length_c   1.000
_cell.angle_alpha   90.00
_cell.angle_beta   90.00
_cell.angle_gamma   90.00
#
_symmetry.space_group_name_H-M   'P 1'
#
loop_
_entity.id
_entity.type
_entity.pdbx_description
1 polymer ?
#
loop_
_entity_poly.entity_id
_entity_poly.type
_entity_poly.pdbx_seq_one_letter_code
_entity_poly.pdbx_strand_id
1 'polypeptide(L)'
;MAVFVLVMILLAMAGHSSGTWCVCKEGLSEAMLQKTLDYACGAGADCGPIHQTGPCFNPNTVKSHCSYAVNSFFQKKGQSLGTCDFAGTATFSASDPSESLLPTSLH
;
A
#
# COMPACT_ATOMS: atom_id res chain seq x y z
N MET A 1 -29.99 -19.85 -25.03
CA MET A 1 -28.70 -19.63 -25.72
C MET A 1 -28.12 -18.25 -25.40
N ALA A 2 -28.87 -17.16 -25.63
CA ALA A 2 -28.40 -15.80 -25.32
C ALA A 2 -28.03 -15.55 -23.84
N VAL A 3 -28.75 -16.15 -22.88
CA VAL A 3 -28.50 -15.96 -21.44
C VAL A 3 -27.14 -16.52 -21.00
N PHE A 4 -26.73 -17.68 -21.54
CA PHE A 4 -25.41 -18.26 -21.26
C PHE A 4 -24.28 -17.41 -21.83
N VAL A 5 -24.48 -16.85 -23.03
CA VAL A 5 -23.52 -15.91 -23.65
C VAL A 5 -23.38 -14.63 -22.81
N LEU A 6 -24.50 -14.12 -22.29
CA LEU A 6 -24.51 -12.92 -21.45
C LEU A 6 -23.83 -13.15 -20.09
N VAL A 7 -24.04 -14.33 -19.48
CA VAL A 7 -23.34 -14.74 -18.24
C VAL A 7 -21.83 -14.92 -18.48
N MET A 8 -21.42 -15.49 -19.62
CA MET A 8 -20.01 -15.63 -19.97
C MET A 8 -19.33 -14.26 -20.24
N ILE A 9 -20.04 -13.31 -20.84
CA ILE A 9 -19.55 -11.94 -21.04
C ILE A 9 -19.35 -11.22 -19.69
N LEU A 10 -20.25 -11.42 -18.72
CA LEU A 10 -20.11 -10.85 -17.38
C LEU A 10 -18.93 -11.48 -16.61
N LEU A 11 -18.69 -12.78 -16.76
CA LEU A 11 -17.57 -13.49 -16.12
C LEU A 11 -16.20 -13.09 -16.69
N ALA A 12 -16.14 -12.66 -17.96
CA ALA A 12 -14.89 -12.24 -18.60
C ALA A 12 -14.26 -10.96 -18.00
N MET A 13 -15.03 -10.18 -17.23
CA MET A 13 -14.56 -8.97 -16.56
C MET A 13 -14.15 -9.21 -15.10
N ALA A 14 -14.14 -10.46 -14.63
CA ALA A 14 -13.55 -10.83 -13.35
C ALA A 14 -12.02 -10.78 -13.45
N GLY A 15 -11.47 -9.57 -13.57
CA GLY A 15 -10.04 -9.32 -13.53
C GLY A 15 -9.50 -9.61 -12.14
N HIS A 16 -8.67 -10.64 -12.02
CA HIS A 16 -7.90 -10.90 -10.82
C HIS A 16 -6.87 -9.77 -10.69
N SER A 17 -7.11 -8.79 -9.81
CA SER A 17 -6.13 -7.74 -9.54
C SER A 17 -5.01 -8.33 -8.69
N SER A 18 -3.98 -8.87 -9.35
CA SER A 18 -2.68 -9.14 -8.73
C SER A 18 -2.03 -7.78 -8.43
N GLY A 19 -2.42 -7.17 -7.31
CA GLY A 19 -1.96 -5.85 -6.92
C GLY A 19 -0.48 -5.90 -6.50
N THR A 20 0.37 -5.12 -7.15
CA THR A 20 1.69 -4.81 -6.62
C THR A 20 1.54 -3.70 -5.57
N TRP A 21 2.22 -3.85 -4.44
CA TRP A 21 2.21 -2.90 -3.33
C TRP A 21 3.62 -2.37 -3.10
N CYS A 22 3.70 -1.17 -2.55
CA CYS A 22 4.96 -0.61 -2.06
C CYS A 22 4.94 -0.58 -0.54
N VAL A 23 5.96 -1.14 0.11
CA VAL A 23 6.04 -1.23 1.58
C VAL A 23 7.41 -0.80 2.08
N CYS A 24 7.48 -0.22 3.29
CA CYS A 24 8.76 0.11 3.91
C CYS A 24 9.44 -1.16 4.46
N LYS A 25 10.75 -1.27 4.28
CA LYS A 25 11.52 -2.44 4.70
C LYS A 25 11.59 -2.54 6.23
N GLU A 26 11.74 -3.78 6.71
CA GLU A 26 12.03 -4.04 8.12
C GLU A 26 13.50 -3.77 8.46
N GLY A 27 13.81 -3.67 9.76
CA GLY A 27 15.19 -3.51 10.25
C GLY A 27 15.80 -2.12 10.03
N LEU A 28 15.02 -1.15 9.54
CA LEU A 28 15.43 0.25 9.41
C LEU A 28 15.18 1.02 10.71
N SER A 29 15.98 2.05 10.97
CA SER A 29 15.73 2.93 12.12
C SER A 29 14.46 3.76 11.90
N GLU A 30 13.76 4.09 13.00
CA GLU A 30 12.56 4.93 12.94
C GLU A 30 12.83 6.27 12.26
N ALA A 31 14.01 6.86 12.47
CA ALA A 31 14.40 8.11 11.82
C ALA A 31 14.45 8.00 10.28
N MET A 32 14.92 6.87 9.74
CA MET A 32 14.89 6.66 8.29
C MET A 32 13.47 6.45 7.77
N LEU A 33 12.67 5.66 8.49
CA LEU A 33 11.27 5.43 8.13
C LEU A 33 10.44 6.72 8.19
N GLN A 34 10.67 7.57 9.19
CA GLN A 34 10.00 8.87 9.33
C GLN A 34 10.38 9.79 8.18
N LYS A 35 11.67 9.85 7.80
CA LYS A 35 12.12 10.65 6.66
C LYS A 35 11.47 10.20 5.35
N THR A 36 11.32 8.89 5.16
CA THR A 36 10.63 8.31 4.00
C THR A 36 9.14 8.64 4.01
N LEU A 37 8.49 8.53 5.16
CA LEU A 37 7.08 8.91 5.37
C LEU A 37 6.85 10.39 5.04
N ASP A 38 7.64 11.29 5.63
CA ASP A 38 7.53 12.73 5.42
C ASP A 38 7.69 13.10 3.94
N TYR A 39 8.67 12.48 3.27
CA TYR A 39 8.89 12.67 1.83
C TYR A 39 7.69 12.17 1.00
N ALA A 40 7.18 10.98 1.28
CA ALA A 40 6.03 10.43 0.56
C ALA A 40 4.81 11.35 0.66
N CYS A 41 4.50 11.82 1.89
CA CYS A 41 3.41 12.77 2.13
C CYS A 41 3.61 14.09 1.39
N GLY A 42 4.82 14.66 1.45
CA GLY A 42 5.15 15.90 0.74
C GLY A 42 5.15 15.76 -0.79
N ALA A 43 5.44 14.57 -1.33
CA ALA A 43 5.53 14.30 -2.75
C ALA A 43 4.19 13.90 -3.41
N GLY A 44 3.10 13.86 -2.64
CA GLY A 44 1.74 13.66 -3.14
C GLY A 44 1.04 12.36 -2.72
N ALA A 45 1.59 11.60 -1.76
CA ALA A 45 0.82 10.54 -1.10
C ALA A 45 -0.44 11.12 -0.43
N ASP A 46 -1.47 10.30 -0.27
CA ASP A 46 -2.53 10.60 0.70
C ASP A 46 -2.08 10.13 2.09
N CYS A 47 -1.83 11.07 3.00
CA CYS A 47 -1.47 10.77 4.38
C CYS A 47 -2.59 11.10 5.37
N GLY A 48 -3.72 11.65 4.93
CA GLY A 48 -4.84 11.95 5.84
C GLY A 48 -5.29 10.75 6.69
N PRO A 49 -5.39 9.54 6.11
CA PRO A 49 -5.82 8.36 6.84
C PRO A 49 -4.89 7.88 7.97
N ILE A 50 -3.60 8.21 7.92
CA ILE A 50 -2.60 7.81 8.92
C ILE A 50 -2.30 8.91 9.95
N HIS A 51 -2.89 10.10 9.81
CA HIS A 51 -2.78 11.15 10.83
C HIS A 51 -3.55 10.78 12.09
N GLN A 52 -3.28 11.50 13.19
CA GLN A 52 -4.06 11.40 14.41
C GLN A 52 -5.56 11.56 14.08
N THR A 53 -6.39 10.62 14.56
CA THR A 53 -7.83 10.44 14.25
C THR A 53 -8.19 9.84 12.88
N GLY A 54 -7.21 9.49 12.05
CA GLY A 54 -7.44 8.82 10.77
C GLY A 54 -7.79 7.33 10.92
N PRO A 55 -8.54 6.74 9.97
CA PRO A 55 -8.93 5.32 10.02
C PRO A 55 -7.77 4.33 9.97
N CYS A 56 -6.60 4.74 9.47
CA CYS A 56 -5.38 3.94 9.37
C CYS A 56 -4.30 4.40 10.36
N PHE A 57 -4.66 5.18 11.39
CA PHE A 57 -3.71 5.60 12.42
C PHE A 57 -3.16 4.42 13.22
N ASN A 58 -3.97 3.38 13.44
CA ASN A 58 -3.54 2.18 14.16
C ASN A 58 -3.17 1.04 13.21
N PRO A 59 -2.09 0.27 13.51
CA PRO A 59 -1.15 0.47 14.62
C PRO A 59 -0.32 1.75 14.49
N ASN A 60 -0.19 2.49 15.59
CA ASN A 60 0.56 3.75 15.67
C ASN A 60 2.07 3.47 15.72
N THR A 61 2.63 3.04 14.59
CA THR A 61 4.06 2.86 14.40
C THR A 61 4.52 3.59 13.14
N VAL A 62 5.73 4.14 13.18
CA VAL A 62 6.33 4.84 12.03
C VAL A 62 6.40 3.93 10.80
N LYS A 63 6.68 2.63 11.00
CA LYS A 63 6.74 1.65 9.91
C LYS A 63 5.38 1.47 9.24
N SER A 64 4.30 1.31 10.01
CA SER A 64 2.95 1.13 9.49
C SER A 64 2.49 2.35 8.70
N HIS A 65 2.73 3.55 9.24
CA HIS A 65 2.45 4.80 8.56
C HIS A 65 3.31 4.99 7.30
N CYS A 66 4.60 4.67 7.36
CA CYS A 66 5.52 4.69 6.22
C CYS A 66 5.01 3.79 5.08
N SER A 67 4.70 2.53 5.37
CA SER A 67 4.18 1.57 4.38
C SER A 67 2.90 2.07 3.71
N TYR A 68 1.99 2.67 4.47
CA TYR A 68 0.78 3.28 3.91
C TYR A 68 1.12 4.44 2.97
N ALA A 69 1.99 5.36 3.39
CA ALA A 69 2.33 6.55 2.61
C ALA A 69 3.07 6.19 1.31
N VAL A 70 4.05 5.29 1.35
CA VAL A 70 4.78 4.86 0.14
C VAL A 70 3.87 4.07 -0.82
N ASN A 71 2.94 3.27 -0.30
CA ASN A 71 1.93 2.62 -1.13
C ASN A 71 1.00 3.64 -1.77
N SER A 72 0.46 4.58 -0.99
CA SER A 72 -0.43 5.64 -1.48
C SER A 72 0.24 6.46 -2.58
N PHE A 73 1.52 6.81 -2.41
CA PHE A 73 2.35 7.44 -3.44
C PHE A 73 2.47 6.56 -4.70
N PHE A 74 2.86 5.29 -4.53
CA PHE A 74 3.03 4.33 -5.62
C PHE A 74 1.76 4.17 -6.46
N GLN A 75 0.61 3.99 -5.81
CA GLN A 75 -0.69 3.85 -6.49
C GLN A 75 -1.06 5.15 -7.23
N LYS A 76 -0.87 6.32 -6.61
CA LYS A 76 -1.14 7.62 -7.24
C LYS A 76 -0.22 7.93 -8.43
N LYS A 77 0.97 7.35 -8.47
CA LYS A 77 1.93 7.50 -9.58
C LYS A 77 1.77 6.41 -10.66
N GLY A 78 0.64 5.70 -10.67
CA GLY A 78 0.32 4.71 -11.71
C GLY A 78 1.16 3.45 -11.64
N GLN A 79 1.62 3.08 -10.43
CA GLN A 79 2.33 1.82 -10.18
C GLN A 79 3.64 1.66 -10.97
N SER A 80 4.31 2.77 -11.32
CA SER A 80 5.56 2.69 -12.10
C SER A 80 6.72 2.14 -11.25
N LEU A 81 7.54 1.25 -11.84
CA LEU A 81 8.60 0.52 -11.11
C LEU A 81 9.62 1.42 -10.40
N GLY A 82 9.84 2.65 -10.88
CA GLY A 82 10.76 3.60 -10.23
C GLY A 82 10.20 4.32 -9.00
N THR A 83 8.91 4.18 -8.69
CA THR A 83 8.25 4.97 -7.64
C THR A 83 8.27 4.34 -6.25
N CYS A 84 8.77 3.11 -6.11
CA CYS A 84 8.92 2.42 -4.83
C CYS A 84 10.39 2.34 -4.34
N ASP A 85 11.29 3.15 -4.90
CA ASP A 85 12.72 3.06 -4.52
C ASP A 85 13.01 3.81 -3.20
N PHE A 86 12.42 4.97 -2.93
CA PHE A 86 12.57 5.75 -1.67
C PHE A 86 13.99 5.69 -1.04
N ALA A 87 15.04 5.84 -1.84
CA ALA A 87 16.44 5.70 -1.41
C ALA A 87 16.78 4.36 -0.74
N GLY A 88 16.18 3.27 -1.22
CA GLY A 88 16.36 1.91 -0.72
C GLY A 88 15.56 1.56 0.52
N THR A 89 14.71 2.46 1.06
CA THR A 89 13.94 2.18 2.29
C THR A 89 12.61 1.47 2.04
N ALA A 90 12.15 1.41 0.79
CA ALA A 90 10.92 0.73 0.40
C ALA A 90 11.22 -0.41 -0.59
N THR A 91 10.26 -1.32 -0.75
CA THR A 91 10.33 -2.45 -1.67
C THR A 91 8.96 -2.82 -2.18
N PHE A 92 8.93 -3.45 -3.35
CA PHE A 92 7.72 -4.08 -3.87
C PHE A 92 7.33 -5.28 -3.02
N SER A 93 6.04 -5.41 -2.76
CA SER A 93 5.40 -6.54 -2.13
C SER A 93 4.27 -7.04 -3.03
N ALA A 94 4.18 -8.36 -3.19
CA ALA A 94 3.01 -9.01 -3.79
C ALA A 94 1.88 -9.23 -2.77
N SER A 95 2.18 -9.02 -1.48
CA SER A 95 1.25 -9.16 -0.37
C SER A 95 0.72 -7.80 0.04
N ASP A 96 -0.59 -7.70 0.27
CA ASP A 96 -1.23 -6.49 0.79
C ASP A 96 -0.69 -6.19 2.21
N PRO A 97 -0.06 -5.03 2.46
CA PRO A 97 0.40 -4.64 3.79
C PRO A 97 -0.74 -4.45 4.79
N SER A 98 -2.01 -4.36 4.38
CA SER A 98 -3.14 -4.30 5.30
C SER A 98 -3.25 -5.56 6.18
N GLU A 99 -2.81 -6.71 5.69
CA GLU A 99 -2.67 -7.94 6.49
C GLU A 99 -1.67 -7.78 7.65
N SER A 100 -0.64 -6.94 7.46
CA SER A 100 0.31 -6.59 8.53
C SER A 100 -0.17 -5.48 9.48
N LEU A 101 -1.32 -4.86 9.21
CA LEU A 101 -1.99 -3.90 10.09
C LEU A 101 -3.08 -4.56 10.96
N LEU A 102 -3.43 -5.82 10.68
CA LEU A 102 -4.27 -6.62 11.55
C LEU A 102 -3.43 -7.23 12.69
N PRO A 103 -3.87 -7.14 13.96
CA PRO A 103 -3.27 -7.93 15.01
C PRO A 103 -3.40 -9.40 14.64
N THR A 104 -2.32 -10.14 14.87
CA THR A 104 -2.12 -11.58 14.64
C THR A 104 -3.06 -12.45 15.49
N SER A 105 -4.38 -12.29 15.35
CA SER A 105 -5.38 -13.05 16.12
C SER A 105 -6.40 -13.80 15.27
N LEU A 106 -6.22 -13.91 13.95
CA LEU A 106 -7.02 -14.83 13.13
C LEU A 106 -6.28 -15.27 11.87
N HIS A 107 -5.21 -16.05 12.06
CA HIS A 107 -4.88 -17.26 11.30
C HIS A 107 -3.81 -18.07 12.05
#